data_AF-A0A1Q3V0X8-F1
#
_entry.id   AF-A0A1Q3V0X8-F1
#
_cell.length_a   1.000
_cell.length_b   1.000
_cell.length_c   1.000
_cell.angle_alpha   90.00
_cell.angle_beta   90.00
_cell.angle_gamma   90.00
#
_symmetry.space_group_name_H-M   'P 1'
#
loop_
_entity.id
_entity.type
_entity.pdbx_description
1 polymer ?
#
loop_
_entity_poly.entity_id
_entity_poly.type
_entity_poly.pdbx_seq_one_letter_code
_entity_poly.pdbx_strand_id
1 'polypeptide(L)' 'MAVSDARVEELEKLVSDLRHDIRGALASTRLTTDRMRTDPDPRMQKFAATIDRATDRILERLDATRTVVPPRR' A
#
# COMPACT_ATOMS: atom_id res chain seq x y z
N MET A 1 27.26 -1.73 -17.74
CA MET A 1 26.46 -0.73 -18.46
C MET A 1 25.87 0.22 -17.44
N ALA A 2 26.16 1.52 -17.50
CA ALA A 2 25.50 2.50 -16.64
C ALA A 2 24.02 2.58 -17.02
N VAL A 3 23.13 2.61 -16.04
CA VAL A 3 21.69 2.87 -16.25
C VAL A 3 21.57 4.32 -16.73
N SER A 4 20.79 4.58 -17.78
CA SER A 4 20.56 5.94 -18.25
C SER A 4 19.66 6.72 -17.29
N ASP A 5 19.88 8.03 -17.16
CA ASP A 5 19.06 8.90 -16.32
C ASP A 5 17.57 8.82 -16.70
N ALA A 6 17.28 8.77 -18.00
CA ALA A 6 15.91 8.56 -18.50
C ALA A 6 15.27 7.26 -18.00
N ARG A 7 16.05 6.18 -17.84
CA ARG A 7 15.53 4.91 -17.31
C ARG A 7 15.30 4.98 -15.80
N VAL A 8 16.17 5.66 -15.06
CA VAL A 8 15.97 5.91 -13.62
C VAL A 8 14.67 6.69 -13.42
N GLU A 9 14.48 7.77 -14.18
CA GLU A 9 13.29 8.59 -14.14
C GLU A 9 12.01 7.80 -14.44
N GLU A 10 12.02 6.95 -15.47
CA GLU A 10 10.86 6.10 -15.81
C GLU A 10 10.49 5.17 -14.64
N LEU A 11 11.50 4.58 -13.99
CA LEU A 11 11.30 3.70 -12.83
C LEU A 11 10.77 4.47 -11.61
N GLU A 12 11.29 5.67 -11.34
CA GLU A 12 10.78 6.53 -10.26
C GLU A 12 9.30 6.85 -10.44
N LYS A 13 8.90 7.19 -11.67
CA LYS A 13 7.50 7.44 -12.02
C LYS A 13 6.65 6.19 -11.79
N LEU A 14 7.07 5.05 -12.35
CA LEU A 14 6.35 3.78 -12.20
C LEU A 14 6.14 3.39 -10.74
N VAL A 15 7.17 3.56 -9.90
CA VAL A 15 7.09 3.29 -8.45
C VAL A 15 6.17 4.29 -7.75
N SER A 16 6.15 5.56 -8.18
CA SER A 16 5.20 6.56 -7.68
C SER A 16 3.75 6.18 -8.00
N ASP A 17 3.47 5.78 -9.24
CA ASP A 17 2.13 5.40 -9.69
C ASP A 17 1.66 4.13 -8.95
N LEU A 18 2.50 3.09 -8.86
CA LEU A 18 2.19 1.87 -8.09
C LEU A 18 1.91 2.17 -6.61
N ARG A 19 2.69 3.07 -6.00
CA ARG A 19 2.47 3.52 -4.61
C ARG A 19 1.12 4.19 -4.43
N HIS A 20 0.67 4.96 -5.42
CA HIS A 20 -0.62 5.63 -5.40
C HIS A 20 -1.76 4.61 -5.54
N ASP A 21 -1.70 3.79 -6.58
CA ASP A 21 -2.74 2.80 -6.91
C ASP A 21 -2.96 1.81 -5.76
N ILE A 22 -1.88 1.29 -5.17
CA ILE A 22 -1.99 0.35 -4.05
C ILE A 22 -2.60 1.05 -2.83
N ARG A 23 -2.22 2.30 -2.52
CA ARG A 23 -2.87 3.05 -1.41
C ARG A 23 -4.35 3.27 -1.68
N GLY A 24 -4.73 3.56 -2.93
CA GLY A 24 -6.13 3.66 -3.34
C GLY A 24 -6.91 2.36 -3.12
N ALA A 25 -6.36 1.21 -3.55
CA ALA A 25 -6.98 -0.09 -3.35
C ALA A 25 -7.09 -0.48 -1.85
N LEU A 26 -6.10 -0.11 -1.03
CA LEU A 26 -6.15 -0.36 0.40
C LEU A 26 -7.16 0.52 1.13
N ALA A 27 -7.51 1.70 0.60
CA ALA A 27 -8.53 2.56 1.19
C ALA A 27 -9.91 1.90 1.17
N SER A 28 -10.33 1.30 0.04
CA SER A 28 -11.59 0.56 -0.05
C SER A 28 -11.58 -0.71 0.82
N THR A 29 -10.42 -1.35 0.93
CA THR A 29 -10.22 -2.49 1.83
C THR A 29 -10.49 -2.06 3.27
N ARG A 30 -9.88 -0.96 3.75
CA ARG A 30 -10.11 -0.42 5.11
C ARG A 30 -11.58 -0.13 5.40
N LEU A 31 -12.30 0.51 4.47
CA LEU A 31 -13.74 0.76 4.63
C LEU A 31 -14.55 -0.53 4.83
N THR A 32 -14.20 -1.57 4.08
CA THR A 32 -14.83 -2.89 4.21
C THR A 32 -14.49 -3.51 5.55
N THR A 33 -13.22 -3.45 5.95
CA THR A 33 -12.72 -3.99 7.21
C THR A 33 -13.35 -3.29 8.42
N ASP A 34 -13.55 -1.98 8.36
CA ASP A 34 -14.24 -1.20 9.41
C ASP A 34 -15.67 -1.70 9.62
N ARG A 35 -16.39 -2.01 8.54
CA ARG A 35 -17.73 -2.61 8.64
C ARG A 35 -17.67 -3.99 9.31
N MET A 36 -16.69 -4.82 8.95
CA MET A 36 -16.50 -6.16 9.55
C MET A 36 -16.19 -6.08 11.06
N ARG A 37 -15.49 -5.04 11.53
CA ARG A 37 -15.21 -4.84 12.97
C ARG A 37 -16.47 -4.55 13.78
N THR A 38 -17.47 -3.92 13.16
CA THR A 38 -18.77 -3.65 13.80
C THR A 38 -19.75 -4.82 13.74
N ASP A 39 -19.40 -5.89 13.04
CA ASP A 39 -20.23 -7.10 12.95
C ASP A 39 -20.25 -7.84 14.31
N PRO A 40 -21.41 -8.33 14.78
CA PRO A 40 -21.52 -9.05 16.04
C PRO A 40 -20.83 -10.43 16.02
N ASP A 41 -20.55 -11.03 14.85
CA ASP A 41 -19.84 -12.31 14.76
C ASP A 41 -18.34 -12.14 15.10
N PRO A 42 -17.82 -12.79 16.16
CA PRO A 42 -16.41 -12.74 16.52
C PRO A 42 -15.46 -13.24 15.42
N ARG A 43 -15.93 -14.10 14.49
CA ARG A 43 -15.14 -14.55 13.34
C ARG A 43 -14.91 -13.40 12.36
N MET A 44 -15.94 -12.59 12.10
CA MET A 44 -15.84 -11.42 11.22
C MET A 44 -14.85 -10.39 11.77
N GLN A 45 -14.88 -10.15 13.08
CA GLN A 45 -13.91 -9.28 13.75
C GLN A 45 -12.47 -9.82 13.66
N LYS A 46 -12.27 -11.13 13.83
CA LYS A 46 -10.95 -11.77 13.66
C LYS A 46 -10.43 -11.69 12.22
N PHE A 47 -11.30 -11.86 11.23
CA PHE A 47 -10.94 -11.66 9.83
C PHE A 47 -10.56 -10.21 9.58
N ALA A 48 -11.32 -9.26 10.12
CA ALA A 48 -11.01 -7.85 10.00
C ALA A 48 -9.59 -7.52 10.51
N ALA A 49 -9.28 -7.95 11.74
CA ALA A 49 -7.96 -7.78 12.34
C ALA A 49 -6.82 -8.48 11.56
N THR A 50 -7.13 -9.51 10.78
CA THR A 50 -6.14 -10.18 9.93
C THR A 50 -5.87 -9.37 8.65
N ILE A 51 -6.92 -8.83 8.04
CA ILE A 51 -6.83 -7.95 6.86
C ILE A 51 -6.10 -6.65 7.22
N ASP A 52 -6.38 -6.08 8.39
CA ASP A 52 -5.71 -4.86 8.87
C ASP A 52 -4.20 -5.07 9.00
N ARG A 53 -3.77 -6.15 9.67
CA ARG A 53 -2.35 -6.47 9.82
C ARG A 53 -1.65 -6.66 8.48
N ALA A 54 -2.32 -7.28 7.51
CA ALA A 54 -1.79 -7.41 6.15
C ALA A 54 -1.69 -6.05 5.45
N THR A 55 -2.71 -5.22 5.59
CA THR A 55 -2.79 -3.86 5.03
C THR A 55 -1.67 -2.97 5.58
N ASP A 56 -1.49 -2.96 6.90
CA ASP A 56 -0.45 -2.17 7.57
C ASP A 56 0.94 -2.61 7.10
N ARG A 57 1.21 -3.91 7.01
CA ARG A 57 2.47 -4.43 6.46
C ARG A 57 2.72 -3.99 5.02
N ILE A 58 1.68 -3.93 4.18
CA ILE A 58 1.83 -3.44 2.80
C ILE A 58 2.15 -1.95 2.79
N LEU A 59 1.46 -1.15 3.61
CA LEU A 59 1.72 0.29 3.73
C LEU A 59 3.14 0.57 4.21
N GLU A 60 3.61 -0.14 5.23
CA GLU A 60 5.00 -0.06 5.71
C GLU A 60 6.00 -0.34 4.58
N ARG A 61 5.76 -1.37 3.76
CA ARG A 61 6.60 -1.67 2.59
C ARG A 61 6.55 -0.55 1.55
N LEU A 62 5.38 0.03 1.28
CA LEU A 62 5.24 1.15 0.35
C LEU A 62 5.87 2.46 0.85
N ASP A 63 5.98 2.64 2.16
CA ASP A 63 6.69 3.78 2.74
C ASP A 63 8.20 3.52 2.75
N ALA A 64 8.63 2.29 3.01
CA ALA A 64 10.03 1.91 2.89
C ALA A 64 10.58 2.13 1.47
N THR A 65 9.78 2.00 0.40
CA THR A 65 10.26 2.31 -0.95
C THR A 65 10.56 3.79 -1.16
N ARG A 66 10.04 4.71 -0.33
CA ARG A 66 10.36 6.16 -0.43
C ARG A 66 11.82 6.47 -0.09
N THR A 67 12.48 5.62 0.70
CA THR A 67 13.89 5.82 1.07
C THR A 67 14.83 5.41 -0.07
N VAL A 68 14.40 4.47 -0.91
CA VAL A 68 15.15 3.97 -2.07
C VAL A 68 14.78 4.74 -3.35
N VAL A 69 13.51 5.12 -3.48
CA VAL A 69 12.93 5.81 -4.65
C VAL A 69 12.09 6.99 -4.15
N PRO A 70 12.72 8.16 -3.94
CA PRO A 70 12.02 9.33 -3.45
C PRO A 70 10.91 9.75 -4.44
N PRO A 71 9.76 10.23 -3.94
CA PRO A 71 8.75 10.81 -4.82
C PRO A 71 9.34 12.02 -5.54
N ARG A 72 9.01 12.16 -6.83
CA ARG A 72 9.38 13.36 -7.59
C ARG A 72 8.84 14.61 -6.89
N ARG A 73 9.69 15.63 -6.76
CA ARG A 73 9.30 16.97 -6.31
C ARG A 73 8.60 17.73 -7.43
#